data_AF-A0A2Z5FV24-F1
#
_entry.id   AF-A0A2Z5FV24-F1
#
_cell.length_a   1.000
_cell.length_b   1.000
_cell.length_c   1.000
_cell.angle_alpha   90.00
_cell.angle_beta   90.00
_cell.angle_gamma   90.00
#
_symmetry.space_group_name_H-M   'P 1'
#
loop_
_entity.id
_entity.type
_entity.pdbx_description
1 polymer ?
#
loop_
_entity_poly.entity_id
_entity_poly.type
_entity_poly.pdbx_seq_one_letter_code
_entity_poly.pdbx_strand_id
1 'polypeptide(L)'
;MLLRDPGFDRSLLWNPAPLANSLNSILIPFALAVVGIGLGVLHFAPRLLFNFVRVNPGLWALVMLLYPVLSVYPQSIIYRAFLMHRYQTLFISPWALILGSGMAFSLMHLIFRNPLAPALTLIGGILFAYRYQRTGSLFVSSLEHSLYGCFLFTIGLGRYFYARVI
;
A
#
# COMPACT_ATOMS: atom_id res chain seq x y z
N MET A 1 -11.62 15.72 13.69
CA MET A 1 -11.19 14.99 12.48
C MET A 1 -9.66 14.99 12.49
N LEU A 2 -9.05 13.82 12.71
CA LEU A 2 -7.63 13.52 13.07
C LEU A 2 -6.75 14.69 13.57
N LEU A 3 -6.39 15.64 12.71
CA LEU A 3 -5.53 16.79 13.05
C LEU A 3 -6.09 17.70 14.14
N ARG A 4 -7.42 17.67 14.39
CA ARG A 4 -8.07 18.42 15.47
C ARG A 4 -8.16 17.66 16.79
N ASP A 5 -7.77 16.38 16.82
CA ASP A 5 -7.73 15.58 18.03
C ASP A 5 -6.43 15.85 18.81
N PRO A 6 -6.50 16.39 20.04
CA PRO A 6 -5.30 16.66 20.83
C PRO A 6 -4.55 15.38 21.26
N GLY A 7 -5.23 14.22 21.26
CA GLY A 7 -4.61 12.94 21.59
C GLY A 7 -3.83 12.30 20.43
N PHE A 8 -3.85 12.90 19.24
CA PHE A 8 -3.11 12.39 18.08
C PHE A 8 -1.71 13.01 17.98
N ASP A 9 -0.68 12.17 18.05
CA ASP A 9 0.69 12.60 17.80
C ASP A 9 0.93 12.84 16.29
N ARG A 10 1.08 14.11 15.92
CA ARG A 10 1.29 14.53 14.53
C ARG A 10 2.68 14.20 14.01
N SER A 11 3.66 13.95 14.89
CA SER A 11 5.01 13.58 14.49
C SER A 11 5.02 12.29 13.67
N LEU A 12 4.06 11.39 13.94
CA LEU A 12 3.90 10.11 13.26
C LEU A 12 3.61 10.25 11.75
N LEU A 13 3.10 11.40 11.29
CA LEU A 13 2.72 11.60 9.89
C LEU A 13 3.91 11.66 8.92
N TRP A 14 5.06 12.14 9.39
CA TRP A 14 6.21 12.46 8.55
C TRP A 14 7.55 11.95 9.10
N ASN A 15 7.57 11.26 10.24
CA ASN A 15 8.81 10.81 10.89
C ASN A 15 9.64 9.84 10.02
N PRO A 16 10.81 10.23 9.48
CA PRO A 16 11.64 9.35 8.66
C PRO A 16 12.66 8.54 9.49
N ALA A 17 12.84 8.87 10.78
CA ALA A 17 13.88 8.28 11.63
C ALA A 17 13.92 6.74 11.64
N PRO A 18 12.78 6.00 11.65
CA PRO A 18 12.83 4.54 11.69
C PRO A 18 13.15 3.89 10.34
N LEU A 19 13.30 4.65 9.24
CA LEU A 19 13.47 4.09 7.90
C LEU A 19 14.71 3.21 7.79
N ALA A 20 15.89 3.74 8.16
CA ALA A 20 17.16 3.04 8.02
C ALA A 20 17.14 1.68 8.74
N ASN A 21 16.64 1.67 9.98
CA ASN A 21 16.52 0.45 10.79
C ASN A 21 15.44 -0.52 10.28
N SER A 22 14.52 -0.05 9.45
CA SER A 22 13.43 -0.86 8.88
C SER A 22 13.77 -1.41 7.49
N LEU A 23 14.84 -0.95 6.83
CA LEU A 23 15.12 -1.27 5.42
C LEU A 23 15.14 -2.77 5.15
N ASN A 24 15.87 -3.58 5.92
CA ASN A 24 15.94 -5.03 5.68
C ASN A 24 14.56 -5.68 5.79
N SER A 25 13.79 -5.29 6.82
CA SER A 25 12.44 -5.81 7.01
C SER A 25 11.43 -5.33 5.96
N ILE A 26 11.77 -4.34 5.13
CA ILE A 26 10.97 -3.87 3.98
C ILE A 26 11.47 -4.56 2.70
N LEU A 27 12.77 -4.50 2.43
CA LEU A 27 13.38 -4.94 1.19
C LEU A 27 13.38 -6.45 1.04
N ILE A 28 13.50 -7.23 2.12
CA ILE A 28 13.46 -8.70 2.04
C ILE A 28 12.05 -9.18 1.62
N PRO A 29 10.95 -8.82 2.33
CA PRO A 29 9.61 -9.17 1.87
C PRO A 29 9.29 -8.60 0.48
N PHE A 30 9.80 -7.41 0.17
CA PHE A 30 9.61 -6.82 -1.15
C PHE A 30 10.31 -7.65 -2.24
N ALA A 31 11.56 -8.06 -2.04
CA ALA A 31 12.28 -8.91 -2.98
C ALA A 31 11.56 -10.27 -3.19
N LEU A 32 11.06 -10.88 -2.11
CA LEU A 32 10.25 -12.09 -2.19
C LEU A 32 8.95 -11.86 -2.97
N ALA A 33 8.28 -10.72 -2.77
CA ALA A 33 7.10 -10.35 -3.54
C ALA A 33 7.43 -10.10 -5.01
N VAL A 34 8.57 -9.47 -5.31
CA VAL A 34 9.06 -9.26 -6.68
C VAL A 34 9.24 -10.58 -7.40
N VAL A 35 9.90 -11.55 -6.77
CA VAL A 35 10.10 -12.89 -7.32
C VAL A 35 8.76 -13.62 -7.45
N GLY A 36 7.99 -13.73 -6.38
CA GLY A 36 6.76 -14.52 -6.37
C GLY A 36 5.69 -13.98 -7.32
N ILE A 37 5.40 -12.68 -7.25
CA ILE A 37 4.40 -12.04 -8.11
C ILE A 37 4.93 -11.93 -9.54
N GLY A 38 6.23 -11.64 -9.73
CA GLY A 38 6.87 -11.59 -11.04
C GLY A 38 6.80 -12.93 -11.78
N LEU A 39 7.15 -14.03 -11.11
CA LEU A 39 6.99 -15.39 -11.65
C LEU A 39 5.52 -15.72 -11.94
N GLY A 40 4.61 -15.32 -11.05
CA GLY A 40 3.17 -15.46 -11.27
C GLY A 40 2.71 -14.74 -12.56
N VAL A 41 3.11 -13.49 -12.76
CA VAL A 41 2.78 -12.76 -14.00
C VAL A 41 3.42 -13.42 -15.21
N LEU A 42 4.69 -13.84 -15.12
CA LEU A 42 5.39 -14.51 -16.22
C LEU A 42 4.68 -15.81 -16.63
N HIS A 43 4.15 -16.57 -15.67
CA HIS A 43 3.47 -17.83 -15.94
C HIS A 43 2.02 -17.64 -16.41
N PHE A 44 1.22 -16.83 -15.70
CA PHE A 44 -0.23 -16.73 -15.94
C PHE A 44 -0.61 -15.62 -16.91
N ALA A 45 0.20 -14.55 -17.01
CA ALA A 45 -0.13 -13.37 -17.81
C ALA A 45 1.11 -12.71 -18.46
N PRO A 46 1.96 -13.47 -19.18
CA PRO A 46 3.25 -12.95 -19.69
C PRO A 46 3.10 -11.73 -20.60
N ARG A 47 1.96 -11.61 -21.31
CA ARG A 47 1.66 -10.46 -22.17
C ARG A 47 1.48 -9.14 -21.41
N LEU A 48 1.23 -9.20 -20.10
CA LEU A 48 1.12 -8.01 -19.25
C LEU A 48 2.48 -7.50 -18.77
N LEU A 49 3.47 -8.38 -18.70
CA LEU A 49 4.76 -8.07 -18.12
C LEU A 49 5.40 -6.86 -18.84
N PHE A 50 5.65 -5.80 -18.10
CA PHE A 50 6.19 -4.52 -18.60
C PHE A 50 5.39 -3.89 -19.76
N ASN A 51 4.12 -4.27 -19.93
CA ASN A 51 3.29 -3.74 -21.01
C ASN A 51 3.10 -2.23 -20.85
N PHE A 52 2.79 -1.76 -19.64
CA PHE A 52 2.58 -0.34 -19.37
C PHE A 52 3.84 0.50 -19.69
N VAL A 53 5.02 -0.01 -19.29
CA VAL A 53 6.32 0.61 -19.58
C VAL A 53 6.58 0.68 -21.09
N ARG A 54 6.27 -0.39 -21.83
CA ARG A 54 6.53 -0.48 -23.29
C ARG A 54 5.56 0.33 -24.14
N VAL A 55 4.29 0.35 -23.76
CA VAL A 55 3.21 0.96 -24.55
C VAL A 55 3.04 2.44 -24.24
N ASN A 56 3.19 2.84 -22.97
CA ASN A 56 3.02 4.23 -22.57
C ASN A 56 4.02 4.64 -21.46
N PRO A 57 5.33 4.72 -21.78
CA PRO A 57 6.38 5.02 -20.81
C PRO A 57 6.22 6.39 -20.15
N GLY A 58 5.69 7.39 -20.87
CA GLY A 58 5.43 8.72 -20.32
C GLY A 58 4.37 8.71 -19.22
N LEU A 59 3.22 8.05 -19.47
CA LEU A 59 2.19 7.90 -18.45
C LEU A 59 2.67 7.01 -17.30
N TRP A 60 3.46 5.96 -17.58
CA TRP A 60 4.08 5.15 -16.53
C TRP A 60 4.97 6.00 -15.61
N ALA A 61 5.84 6.83 -16.17
CA ALA A 61 6.71 7.71 -15.38
C ALA A 61 5.89 8.70 -14.53
N LEU A 62 4.83 9.27 -15.11
CA LEU A 62 3.90 10.13 -14.37
C LEU A 62 3.24 9.39 -13.20
N VAL A 63 2.80 8.15 -13.41
CA VAL A 63 2.27 7.30 -12.35
C VAL A 63 3.32 7.02 -11.29
N MET A 64 4.57 6.69 -11.65
CA MET A 64 5.64 6.42 -10.67
C MET A 64 5.91 7.61 -9.74
N LEU A 65 5.69 8.84 -10.23
CA LEU A 65 5.85 10.07 -9.45
C LEU A 65 4.59 10.47 -8.68
N LEU A 66 3.42 10.45 -9.33
CA LEU A 66 2.18 10.97 -8.75
C LEU A 66 1.43 9.97 -7.88
N TYR A 67 1.46 8.67 -8.20
CA TYR A 67 0.74 7.64 -7.44
C TYR A 67 1.13 7.60 -5.95
N PRO A 68 2.44 7.66 -5.57
CA PRO A 68 2.84 7.72 -4.17
C PRO A 68 2.19 8.87 -3.38
N VAL A 69 2.10 10.05 -3.99
CA VAL A 69 1.66 11.27 -3.30
C VAL A 69 0.14 11.42 -3.35
N LEU A 70 -0.47 11.23 -4.52
CA LEU A 70 -1.89 11.50 -4.73
C LEU A 70 -2.80 10.33 -4.38
N SER A 71 -2.27 9.11 -4.33
CA SER A 71 -3.04 7.90 -4.03
C SER A 71 -2.59 7.26 -2.73
N VAL A 72 -1.33 6.85 -2.64
CA VAL A 72 -0.83 6.07 -1.49
C VAL A 72 -0.93 6.87 -0.20
N TYR A 73 -0.45 8.12 -0.17
CA TYR A 73 -0.40 8.90 1.06
C TYR A 73 -1.81 9.23 1.62
N PRO A 74 -2.80 9.69 0.81
CA PRO A 74 -4.18 9.85 1.29
C PRO A 74 -4.79 8.54 1.82
N GLN A 75 -4.56 7.42 1.13
CA GLN A 75 -5.00 6.12 1.62
C GLN A 75 -4.31 5.76 2.95
N SER A 76 -3.03 6.09 3.12
CA SER A 76 -2.32 5.93 4.40
C SER A 76 -2.94 6.74 5.51
N ILE A 77 -3.28 8.00 5.27
CA ILE A 77 -3.95 8.84 6.27
C ILE A 77 -5.26 8.18 6.71
N ILE A 78 -6.08 7.68 5.79
CA ILE A 78 -7.41 7.13 6.11
C ILE A 78 -7.29 5.82 6.90
N TYR A 79 -6.61 4.81 6.34
CA TYR A 79 -6.67 3.46 6.88
C TYR A 79 -5.63 3.19 7.97
N ARG A 80 -4.54 3.96 8.02
CA ARG A 80 -3.47 3.77 9.01
C ARG A 80 -3.57 4.84 10.09
N ALA A 81 -3.35 6.10 9.75
CA ALA A 81 -3.36 7.15 10.77
C ALA A 81 -4.75 7.33 11.41
N PHE A 82 -5.79 7.56 10.61
CA PHE A 82 -7.13 7.84 11.12
C PHE A 82 -7.81 6.61 11.71
N LEU A 83 -7.95 5.53 10.94
CA LEU A 83 -8.68 4.34 11.41
C LEU A 83 -8.00 3.76 12.65
N MET A 84 -6.69 3.57 12.63
CA MET A 84 -6.00 2.94 13.76
C MET A 84 -6.02 3.83 15.01
N HIS A 85 -5.87 5.15 14.87
CA HIS A 85 -6.01 6.06 16.02
C HIS A 85 -7.45 6.12 16.55
N ARG A 86 -8.44 6.26 15.66
CA ARG A 86 -9.83 6.53 16.05
C ARG A 86 -10.52 5.30 16.65
N TYR A 87 -10.19 4.11 16.16
CA TYR A 87 -10.89 2.88 16.50
C TYR A 87 -10.05 1.91 17.33
N GLN A 88 -8.81 2.27 17.75
CA GLN A 88 -7.96 1.39 18.57
C GLN A 88 -8.67 0.78 19.78
N THR A 89 -9.55 1.53 20.45
CA THR A 89 -10.27 1.07 21.65
C THR A 89 -11.35 0.02 21.37
N LEU A 90 -11.77 -0.15 20.10
CA LEU A 90 -12.71 -1.20 19.71
C LEU A 90 -12.03 -2.56 19.52
N PHE A 91 -10.70 -2.60 19.43
CA PHE A 91 -9.95 -3.81 19.16
C PHE A 91 -9.26 -4.31 20.42
N ILE A 92 -9.38 -5.62 20.66
CA ILE A 92 -8.83 -6.30 21.83
C ILE A 92 -7.29 -6.42 21.79
N SER A 93 -6.66 -6.22 20.62
CA SER A 93 -5.23 -6.38 20.46
C SER A 93 -4.65 -5.57 19.29
N PRO A 94 -3.33 -5.28 19.32
CA PRO A 94 -2.55 -4.78 18.19
C PRO A 94 -2.84 -5.46 16.85
N TRP A 95 -2.85 -6.79 16.83
CA TRP A 95 -3.05 -7.57 15.61
C TRP A 95 -4.49 -7.48 15.09
N ALA A 96 -5.48 -7.48 15.98
CA ALA A 96 -6.87 -7.31 15.58
C ALA A 96 -7.07 -5.95 14.88
N LEU A 97 -6.40 -4.90 15.37
CA LEU A 97 -6.43 -3.58 14.75
C LEU A 97 -5.72 -3.55 13.38
N ILE A 98 -4.55 -4.19 13.25
CA ILE A 98 -3.85 -4.35 11.96
C ILE A 98 -4.76 -5.05 10.95
N LEU A 99 -5.38 -6.17 11.34
CA LEU A 99 -6.27 -6.95 10.46
C LEU A 99 -7.50 -6.13 10.08
N GLY A 100 -8.09 -5.38 11.03
CA GLY A 100 -9.21 -4.47 10.77
C GLY A 100 -8.85 -3.36 9.77
N SER A 101 -7.68 -2.73 9.93
CA SER A 101 -7.15 -1.76 8.98
C SER A 101 -6.94 -2.37 7.59
N GLY A 102 -6.28 -3.53 7.52
CA GLY A 102 -6.03 -4.24 6.27
C GLY A 102 -7.31 -4.65 5.54
N MET A 103 -8.30 -5.14 6.28
CA MET A 103 -9.62 -5.48 5.74
C MET A 103 -10.35 -4.26 5.19
N ALA A 104 -10.40 -3.16 5.96
CA ALA A 104 -11.03 -1.91 5.50
C ALA A 104 -10.36 -1.37 4.24
N PHE A 105 -9.04 -1.45 4.16
CA PHE A 105 -8.27 -1.10 2.97
C PHE A 105 -8.59 -2.00 1.77
N SER A 106 -8.67 -3.31 1.97
CA SER A 106 -9.05 -4.27 0.93
C SER A 106 -10.45 -4.05 0.37
N LEU A 107 -11.44 -3.78 1.24
CA LEU A 107 -12.84 -3.58 0.83
C LEU A 107 -13.02 -2.39 -0.12
N MET A 108 -12.23 -1.32 0.04
CA MET A 108 -12.23 -0.20 -0.89
C MET A 108 -11.90 -0.62 -2.33
N HIS A 109 -11.09 -1.65 -2.50
CA HIS A 109 -10.64 -2.14 -3.80
C HIS A 109 -11.67 -3.01 -4.52
N LEU A 110 -12.82 -3.33 -3.88
CA LEU A 110 -13.95 -3.96 -4.56
C LEU A 110 -14.51 -3.09 -5.70
N ILE A 111 -14.30 -1.76 -5.65
CA ILE A 111 -14.69 -0.84 -6.72
C ILE A 111 -14.05 -1.18 -8.07
N PHE A 112 -12.90 -1.85 -8.07
CA PHE A 112 -12.20 -2.28 -9.29
C PHE A 112 -12.79 -3.54 -9.93
N ARG A 113 -13.86 -4.12 -9.34
CA ARG A 113 -14.67 -5.20 -9.90
C ARG A 113 -13.85 -6.40 -10.38
N ASN A 114 -12.78 -6.72 -9.67
CA ASN A 114 -11.98 -7.92 -9.90
C ASN A 114 -11.53 -8.50 -8.55
N PRO A 115 -11.37 -9.82 -8.43
CA PRO A 115 -10.98 -10.45 -7.16
C PRO A 115 -9.49 -10.27 -6.82
N LEU A 116 -8.64 -9.95 -7.81
CA LEU A 116 -7.19 -9.83 -7.60
C LEU A 116 -6.83 -8.58 -6.77
N ALA A 117 -7.48 -7.45 -7.05
CA ALA A 117 -7.28 -6.20 -6.33
C ALA A 117 -7.55 -6.31 -4.82
N PRO A 118 -8.73 -6.78 -4.33
CA PRO A 118 -8.98 -6.95 -2.91
C PRO A 118 -8.06 -8.01 -2.27
N ALA A 119 -7.72 -9.09 -2.98
CA ALA A 119 -6.81 -10.11 -2.45
C ALA A 119 -5.39 -9.55 -2.20
N LEU A 120 -4.80 -8.88 -3.20
CA LEU A 120 -3.46 -8.29 -3.08
C LEU A 120 -3.43 -7.15 -2.05
N THR A 121 -4.47 -6.33 -2.03
CA THR A 121 -4.57 -5.21 -1.07
C THR A 121 -4.89 -5.67 0.34
N LEU A 122 -5.52 -6.82 0.57
CA LEU A 122 -5.66 -7.37 1.92
C LEU A 122 -4.27 -7.69 2.50
N ILE A 123 -3.47 -8.43 1.73
CA ILE A 123 -2.10 -8.80 2.14
C ILE A 123 -1.24 -7.54 2.33
N GLY A 124 -1.23 -6.64 1.34
CA GLY A 124 -0.49 -5.39 1.41
C GLY A 124 -0.98 -4.48 2.54
N GLY A 125 -2.29 -4.35 2.71
CA GLY A 125 -2.91 -3.54 3.76
C GLY A 125 -2.53 -4.00 5.17
N ILE A 126 -2.48 -5.31 5.40
CA ILE A 126 -1.99 -5.90 6.65
C ILE A 126 -0.50 -5.57 6.84
N LEU A 127 0.33 -5.77 5.81
CA LEU A 127 1.77 -5.45 5.86
C LEU A 127 2.02 -3.97 6.18
N PHE A 128 1.33 -3.04 5.51
CA PHE A 128 1.53 -1.61 5.70
C PHE A 128 1.01 -1.12 7.04
N ALA A 129 -0.10 -1.70 7.54
CA ALA A 129 -0.62 -1.41 8.87
C ALA A 129 0.33 -1.94 9.96
N TYR A 130 0.87 -3.14 9.78
CA TYR A 130 1.94 -3.68 10.64
C TYR A 130 3.17 -2.76 10.65
N ARG A 131 3.61 -2.28 9.47
CA ARG A 131 4.73 -1.35 9.38
C ARG A 131 4.46 -0.06 10.15
N TYR A 132 3.29 0.53 9.95
CA TYR A 132 2.89 1.75 10.63
C TYR A 132 2.90 1.55 12.15
N GLN A 133 2.30 0.46 12.63
CA GLN A 133 2.29 0.15 14.06
C GLN A 133 3.70 -0.06 14.61
N ARG A 134 4.56 -0.78 13.89
CA ARG A 134 5.89 -1.12 14.38
C ARG A 134 6.86 0.07 14.40
N THR A 135 6.72 0.97 13.43
CA THR A 135 7.65 2.09 13.25
C THR A 135 7.15 3.40 13.85
N GLY A 136 5.84 3.53 14.12
CA GLY A 136 5.24 4.82 14.47
C GLY A 136 5.42 5.86 13.36
N SER A 137 5.46 5.42 12.09
CA SER A 137 5.73 6.31 10.97
C SER A 137 4.84 6.01 9.79
N LEU A 138 3.95 6.96 9.49
CA LEU A 138 3.13 6.95 8.29
C LEU A 138 3.99 7.12 7.05
N PHE A 139 5.07 7.89 7.15
CA PHE A 139 6.03 8.07 6.06
C PHE A 139 6.66 6.73 5.65
N VAL A 140 7.20 5.96 6.60
CA VAL A 140 7.84 4.66 6.31
C VAL A 140 6.82 3.65 5.76
N SER A 141 5.63 3.57 6.37
CA SER A 141 4.54 2.72 5.86
C SER A 141 4.10 3.12 4.44
N SER A 142 4.02 4.42 4.15
CA SER A 142 3.63 4.93 2.81
C SER A 142 4.73 4.72 1.77
N LEU A 143 6.00 4.79 2.16
CA LEU A 143 7.13 4.48 1.29
C LEU A 143 7.09 3.00 0.90
N GLU A 144 6.91 2.10 1.86
CA GLU A 144 6.75 0.67 1.60
C GLU A 144 5.53 0.41 0.71
N HIS A 145 4.38 1.01 1.00
CA HIS A 145 3.20 0.88 0.13
C HIS A 145 3.47 1.39 -1.30
N SER A 146 4.14 2.53 -1.44
CA SER A 146 4.49 3.09 -2.75
C SER A 146 5.41 2.14 -3.53
N LEU A 147 6.39 1.52 -2.87
CA LEU A 147 7.30 0.55 -3.46
C LEU A 147 6.53 -0.64 -4.07
N TYR A 148 5.60 -1.22 -3.32
CA TYR A 148 4.75 -2.31 -3.79
C TYR A 148 3.82 -1.87 -4.92
N GLY A 149 3.16 -0.72 -4.80
CA GLY A 149 2.24 -0.23 -5.84
C GLY A 149 2.96 0.08 -7.15
N CYS A 150 4.09 0.78 -7.09
CA CYS A 150 4.92 1.07 -8.27
C CYS A 150 5.42 -0.21 -8.95
N PHE A 151 5.81 -1.22 -8.17
CA PHE A 151 6.14 -2.54 -8.69
C PHE A 151 4.96 -3.17 -9.45
N LEU A 152 3.76 -3.22 -8.85
CA LEU A 152 2.56 -3.78 -9.48
C LEU A 152 2.19 -3.04 -10.78
N PHE A 153 2.30 -1.72 -10.83
CA PHE A 153 2.12 -0.94 -12.06
C PHE A 153 3.15 -1.33 -13.13
N THR A 154 4.40 -1.48 -12.74
CA THR A 154 5.53 -1.76 -13.63
C THR A 154 5.43 -3.16 -14.25
N ILE A 155 5.06 -4.18 -13.48
CA ILE A 155 4.91 -5.56 -14.00
C ILE A 155 3.58 -5.83 -14.71
N GLY A 156 2.73 -4.81 -14.87
CA GLY A 156 1.49 -4.90 -15.66
C GLY A 156 0.23 -5.27 -14.87
N LEU A 157 0.32 -5.43 -13.55
CA LEU A 157 -0.84 -5.65 -12.69
C LEU A 157 -1.60 -4.36 -12.36
N GLY A 158 -1.01 -3.19 -12.65
CA GLY A 158 -1.67 -1.89 -12.48
C GLY A 158 -3.06 -1.77 -13.11
N ARG A 159 -3.32 -2.52 -14.20
CA ARG A 159 -4.64 -2.56 -14.86
C ARG A 159 -5.78 -3.05 -13.96
N TYR A 160 -5.48 -3.74 -12.86
CA TYR A 160 -6.45 -4.21 -11.88
C TYR A 160 -6.77 -3.18 -10.79
N PHE A 161 -6.03 -2.07 -10.75
CA PHE A 161 -6.11 -1.00 -9.75
C PHE A 161 -6.57 0.35 -10.35
N TYR A 162 -7.09 0.32 -11.57
CA TYR A 162 -7.79 1.45 -12.17
C TYR A 162 -9.18 1.00 -12.60
N ALA A 163 -10.20 1.75 -12.20
CA ALA A 163 -11.53 1.56 -12.76
C ALA A 163 -11.46 2.03 -14.20
N ARG A 164 -11.83 1.17 -15.16
CA ARG A 164 -12.11 1.65 -16.51
C ARG A 164 -13.28 2.62 -16.38
N VAL A 165 -13.02 3.91 -16.61
CA VAL A 165 -14.08 4.86 -16.91
C VAL A 165 -14.52 4.50 -18.31
N ILE A 166 -15.60 3.69 -18.35
CA ILE A 166 -16.48 3.35 -19.47
C ILE A 166 -15.80 3.31 -20.85
#